data_AF-A0A6L3EMU5-F1
#
_entry.id   AF-A0A6L3EMU5-F1
#
_cell.length_a   1.000
_cell.length_b   1.000
_cell.length_c   1.000
_cell.angle_alpha   90.00
_cell.angle_beta   90.00
_cell.angle_gamma   90.00
#
_symmetry.space_group_name_H-M   'P 1'
#
loop_
_entity.id
_entity.type
_entity.pdbx_description
1 polymer ?
#
loop_
_entity_poly.entity_id
_entity_poly.type
_entity_poly.pdbx_seq_one_letter_code
_entity_poly.pdbx_strand_id
1 'polypeptide(L)'
;MAWNSATGRVMRGQWLLDRAAAGYVTLQPMRNVKHNRSAALAIATVCLLLLNAAAGARADGVDLHWLWDNKCEECHGHSGDFARRNLEAVDGALVGHHDAGQFKLFLTNHYLKGQDLDGIYDMLLAQVGTPPRYTEECRGCHDQASAFVRESIITRGGILVGRKSNTPIEEFLPRHRRLSTQDTGFFTNLLGRVYREIHRP
;
A
#
# COMPACT_ATOMS: atom_id res chain seq x y z
N MET A 1 -12.66 15.64 36.51
CA MET A 1 -12.62 17.05 36.96
C MET A 1 -12.53 17.92 35.71
N ALA A 2 -13.60 18.65 35.39
CA ALA A 2 -13.69 19.45 34.17
C ALA A 2 -13.45 20.93 34.50
N TRP A 3 -12.50 21.55 33.78
CA TRP A 3 -12.13 22.95 33.93
C TRP A 3 -12.86 23.76 32.85
N ASN A 4 -13.61 24.78 33.25
CA ASN A 4 -14.28 25.69 32.31
C ASN A 4 -13.52 27.02 32.26
N SER A 5 -12.87 27.27 31.12
CA SER A 5 -11.92 28.37 30.91
C SER A 5 -12.55 29.76 30.76
N ALA A 6 -13.89 29.88 30.76
CA ALA A 6 -14.54 31.17 30.51
C ALA A 6 -14.78 32.05 31.76
N THR A 7 -14.74 31.51 32.99
CA THR A 7 -15.17 32.27 34.19
C THR A 7 -14.28 32.15 35.43
N GLY A 8 -13.20 31.37 35.37
CA GLY A 8 -12.17 31.38 36.42
C GLY A 8 -12.66 31.10 37.85
N ARG A 9 -13.70 30.28 38.04
CA ARG A 9 -14.25 29.97 39.38
C ARG A 9 -14.41 28.46 39.60
N VAL A 10 -13.94 27.98 40.74
CA VAL A 10 -14.10 26.58 41.19
C VAL A 10 -15.52 26.41 41.77
N MET A 11 -16.34 25.54 41.17
CA MET A 11 -17.66 25.22 41.71
C MET A 11 -17.51 24.25 42.90
N ARG A 12 -17.79 24.75 44.11
CA ARG A 12 -18.24 23.93 45.24
C ARG A 12 -19.77 23.97 45.25
N GLY A 13 -20.40 22.81 45.17
CA GLY A 13 -21.84 22.64 45.35
C GLY A 13 -22.10 21.53 46.33
N GLN A 14 -22.45 21.91 47.56
CA GLN A 14 -22.87 21.03 48.64
C GLN A 14 -24.33 21.33 48.99
N TRP A 15 -25.06 20.26 49.33
CA TRP A 15 -26.38 20.18 49.96
C TRP A 15 -27.62 20.44 49.09
N LEU A 16 -28.46 19.41 48.98
CA LEU A 16 -29.84 19.45 49.52
C LEU A 16 -30.43 18.03 49.54
N LEU A 17 -30.60 17.51 50.76
CA LEU A 17 -31.61 16.52 51.10
C LEU A 17 -32.97 17.19 50.98
N ASP A 18 -33.94 16.55 50.31
CA ASP A 18 -35.21 16.17 50.94
C ASP A 18 -36.26 15.68 49.93
N ARG A 19 -37.13 14.82 50.48
CA ARG A 19 -38.50 14.48 50.06
C ARG A 19 -38.71 13.36 49.04
N ALA A 20 -38.84 12.19 49.65
CA ALA A 20 -39.94 11.23 49.47
C ALA A 20 -41.17 11.74 48.70
N ALA A 21 -41.51 11.03 47.64
CA ALA A 21 -42.89 10.77 47.22
C ALA A 21 -42.93 9.36 46.63
N ALA A 22 -43.55 8.44 47.39
CA ALA A 22 -43.80 7.07 46.98
C ALA A 22 -44.87 7.06 45.87
N GLY A 23 -44.42 6.85 44.63
CA GLY A 23 -45.27 6.43 43.53
C GLY A 23 -45.05 4.96 43.28
N TYR A 24 -46.01 4.11 43.68
CA TYR A 24 -46.02 2.70 43.29
C TYR A 24 -46.28 2.62 41.78
N VAL A 25 -45.20 2.51 41.00
CA VAL A 25 -45.26 2.06 39.61
C VAL A 25 -45.52 0.57 39.65
N THR A 26 -46.70 0.16 39.19
CA THR A 26 -47.04 -1.23 38.91
C THR A 26 -46.08 -1.77 37.86
N LEU A 27 -45.11 -2.57 38.31
CA LEU A 27 -44.26 -3.37 37.43
C LEU A 27 -45.16 -4.34 36.65
N GLN A 28 -45.35 -4.06 35.36
CA GLN A 28 -45.83 -5.08 34.44
C GLN A 28 -44.85 -6.26 34.46
N PRO A 29 -45.31 -7.51 34.53
CA PRO A 29 -44.43 -8.66 34.39
C PRO A 29 -43.77 -8.58 33.01
N MET A 30 -42.44 -8.39 33.00
CA MET A 30 -41.65 -8.51 31.79
C MET A 30 -41.94 -9.88 31.18
N ARG A 31 -42.58 -9.86 30.00
CA ARG A 31 -42.78 -11.05 29.18
C ARG A 31 -41.42 -11.75 29.07
N ASN A 32 -41.40 -13.01 29.49
CA ASN A 32 -40.26 -13.89 29.40
C ASN A 32 -39.93 -14.06 27.90
N VAL A 33 -39.05 -13.20 27.39
CA VAL A 33 -38.53 -13.30 26.03
C VAL A 33 -37.68 -14.57 26.02
N LYS A 34 -38.26 -15.67 25.53
CA LYS A 34 -37.52 -16.88 25.21
C LYS A 34 -36.42 -16.46 24.24
N HIS A 35 -35.19 -16.32 24.73
CA HIS A 35 -34.03 -16.11 23.89
C HIS A 35 -33.91 -17.34 23.01
N ASN A 36 -34.32 -17.22 21.75
CA ASN A 36 -34.09 -18.23 20.73
C ASN A 36 -32.58 -18.34 20.52
N ARG A 37 -31.94 -19.18 21.33
CA ARG A 37 -30.50 -19.48 21.26
C ARG A 37 -30.09 -19.84 19.82
N SER A 38 -31.00 -20.43 19.05
CA SER A 38 -30.84 -20.75 17.64
C SER A 38 -30.71 -19.53 16.71
N ALA A 39 -31.43 -18.43 16.99
CA ALA A 39 -31.35 -17.20 16.20
C ALA A 39 -30.06 -16.42 16.49
N ALA A 40 -29.64 -16.38 17.76
CA ALA A 40 -28.35 -15.79 18.16
C ALA A 40 -27.16 -16.56 17.57
N LEU A 41 -27.24 -17.90 17.51
CA LEU A 41 -26.22 -18.74 16.89
C LEU A 41 -26.14 -18.49 15.37
N ALA A 42 -27.29 -18.42 14.68
CA ALA A 42 -27.34 -18.18 13.25
C ALA A 42 -26.75 -16.81 12.85
N ILE A 43 -27.05 -15.75 13.61
CA ILE A 43 -26.47 -14.41 13.37
C ILE A 43 -24.96 -14.41 13.60
N ALA A 44 -24.48 -15.06 14.67
CA ALA A 44 -23.05 -15.17 14.94
C ALA A 44 -22.31 -15.94 13.83
N THR A 45 -22.92 -17.01 13.28
CA THR A 45 -22.35 -17.77 12.16
C THR A 45 -22.32 -16.97 10.86
N VAL A 46 -23.37 -16.21 10.53
CA VAL A 46 -23.39 -15.34 9.34
C VAL A 46 -22.36 -14.21 9.48
N CYS A 47 -22.22 -13.58 10.64
CA CYS A 47 -21.17 -12.59 10.88
C CYS A 47 -19.77 -13.21 10.71
N LEU A 48 -19.52 -14.41 11.23
CA LEU A 48 -18.22 -15.07 11.11
C LEU A 48 -17.88 -15.47 9.66
N LEU A 49 -18.88 -15.84 8.86
CA LEU A 49 -18.70 -16.12 7.42
C LEU A 49 -18.43 -14.85 6.61
N LEU A 50 -19.09 -13.73 6.95
CA LEU A 50 -18.83 -12.43 6.30
C LEU A 50 -17.46 -11.85 6.67
N LEU A 51 -16.96 -12.08 7.89
CA LEU A 51 -15.61 -11.67 8.28
C LEU A 51 -14.51 -12.49 7.58
N ASN A 52 -14.74 -13.78 7.29
CA ASN A 52 -13.77 -14.61 6.55
C ASN A 52 -13.70 -14.28 5.05
N ALA A 53 -14.79 -13.80 4.44
CA ALA A 53 -14.78 -13.37 3.04
C ALA A 53 -14.01 -12.05 2.81
N ALA A 54 -13.79 -11.26 3.86
CA ALA A 54 -13.02 -10.01 3.83
C ALA A 54 -11.51 -10.21 4.10
N ALA A 55 -11.08 -11.42 4.45
CA ALA A 55 -9.66 -11.79 4.42
C ALA A 55 -9.25 -11.92 2.95
N GLY A 56 -9.00 -10.77 2.33
CA GLY A 56 -8.66 -10.64 0.92
C GLY A 56 -7.63 -11.68 0.52
N ALA A 57 -7.91 -12.37 -0.58
CA ALA A 57 -6.88 -13.12 -1.28
C ALA A 57 -5.67 -12.19 -1.41
N ARG A 58 -4.58 -12.53 -0.72
CA ARG A 58 -3.27 -12.08 -1.16
C ARG A 58 -3.06 -12.82 -2.47
N ALA A 59 -3.45 -12.19 -3.56
CA ALA A 59 -2.76 -12.48 -4.79
C ALA A 59 -1.32 -12.07 -4.51
N ASP A 60 -0.48 -13.06 -4.29
CA ASP A 60 0.95 -12.90 -4.43
C ASP A 60 1.17 -12.72 -5.94
N GLY A 61 0.85 -11.51 -6.43
CA GLY A 61 0.96 -11.16 -7.83
C GLY A 61 2.40 -11.30 -8.28
N VAL A 62 2.58 -11.50 -9.58
CA VAL A 62 3.90 -11.75 -10.17
C VAL A 62 4.84 -10.56 -9.91
N ASP A 63 5.99 -10.84 -9.32
CA ASP A 63 7.12 -9.91 -9.23
C ASP A 63 7.59 -9.59 -10.64
N LEU A 64 7.27 -8.39 -11.13
CA LEU A 64 7.52 -7.99 -12.52
C LEU A 64 9.01 -7.84 -12.83
N HIS A 65 9.83 -7.50 -11.84
CA HIS A 65 11.27 -7.43 -12.01
C HIS A 65 11.84 -8.83 -12.13
N TRP A 66 11.42 -9.76 -11.26
CA TRP A 66 11.79 -11.16 -11.42
C TRP A 66 11.34 -11.74 -12.76
N LEU A 67 10.11 -11.44 -13.20
CA LEU A 67 9.61 -11.90 -14.49
C LEU A 67 10.49 -11.39 -15.65
N TRP A 68 10.84 -10.11 -15.64
CA TRP A 68 11.75 -9.52 -16.63
C TRP A 68 13.12 -10.19 -16.59
N ASP A 69 13.73 -10.28 -15.41
CA ASP A 69 15.09 -10.81 -15.21
C ASP A 69 15.19 -12.27 -15.70
N ASN A 70 14.13 -13.07 -15.53
CA ASN A 70 14.11 -14.48 -15.92
C ASN A 70 13.69 -14.75 -17.36
N LYS A 71 13.00 -13.80 -18.03
CA LYS A 71 12.42 -14.02 -19.36
C LYS A 71 12.99 -13.12 -20.44
N CYS A 72 13.48 -11.95 -20.07
CA CYS A 72 13.79 -10.86 -20.99
C CYS A 72 15.23 -10.37 -20.87
N GLU A 73 15.81 -10.38 -19.66
CA GLU A 73 17.11 -9.73 -19.41
C GLU A 73 18.26 -10.32 -20.23
N GLU A 74 18.31 -11.63 -20.46
CA GLU A 74 19.41 -12.26 -21.21
C GLU A 74 19.59 -11.64 -22.61
N CYS A 75 18.49 -11.27 -23.27
CA CYS A 75 18.52 -10.66 -24.61
C CYS A 75 18.43 -9.13 -24.59
N HIS A 76 17.78 -8.54 -23.57
CA HIS A 76 17.44 -7.11 -23.57
C HIS A 76 18.18 -6.28 -22.51
N GLY A 77 18.87 -6.93 -21.57
CA GLY A 77 19.45 -6.30 -20.40
C GLY A 77 18.41 -5.86 -19.38
N HIS A 78 18.83 -5.02 -18.42
CA HIS A 78 17.98 -4.56 -17.33
C HIS A 78 16.79 -3.71 -17.84
N SER A 79 15.60 -3.97 -17.28
CA SER A 79 14.32 -3.37 -17.71
C SER A 79 14.36 -1.86 -17.86
N GLY A 80 14.87 -1.15 -16.84
CA GLY A 80 14.92 0.31 -16.87
C GLY A 80 15.85 0.86 -17.96
N ASP A 81 16.94 0.17 -18.25
CA ASP A 81 17.88 0.61 -19.29
C ASP A 81 17.33 0.30 -20.68
N PHE A 82 16.69 -0.86 -20.83
CA PHE A 82 15.93 -1.19 -22.04
C PHE A 82 14.85 -0.13 -22.32
N ALA A 83 14.00 0.16 -21.33
CA ALA A 83 12.89 1.09 -21.45
C ALA A 83 13.35 2.46 -21.97
N ARG A 84 14.32 3.09 -21.28
CA ARG A 84 14.80 4.43 -21.64
C ARG A 84 15.55 4.50 -22.97
N ARG A 85 16.16 3.40 -23.42
CA ARG A 85 16.95 3.39 -24.67
C ARG A 85 16.12 3.08 -25.90
N ASN A 86 15.05 2.30 -25.75
CA ASN A 86 14.33 1.72 -26.88
C ASN A 86 12.87 2.16 -26.97
N LEU A 87 12.33 2.76 -25.91
CA LEU A 87 10.92 3.13 -25.82
C LEU A 87 10.74 4.61 -25.52
N GLU A 88 9.62 5.13 -26.00
CA GLU A 88 9.13 6.47 -25.72
C GLU A 88 7.69 6.39 -25.20
N ALA A 89 7.30 7.33 -24.34
CA ALA A 89 5.92 7.50 -23.90
C ALA A 89 5.25 8.61 -24.72
N VAL A 90 4.38 8.24 -25.65
CA VAL A 90 3.63 9.16 -26.52
C VAL A 90 2.15 9.05 -26.17
N ASP A 91 1.53 10.17 -25.79
CA ASP A 91 0.11 10.23 -25.38
C ASP A 91 -0.30 9.18 -24.33
N GLY A 92 0.63 8.85 -23.42
CA GLY A 92 0.42 7.85 -22.36
C GLY A 92 0.60 6.39 -22.79
N ALA A 93 1.02 6.13 -24.02
CA ALA A 93 1.33 4.80 -24.53
C ALA A 93 2.83 4.63 -24.79
N LEU A 94 3.35 3.42 -24.53
CA LEU A 94 4.68 3.01 -24.99
C LEU A 94 4.68 2.79 -26.50
N VAL A 95 5.65 3.43 -27.15
CA VAL A 95 6.01 3.26 -28.54
C VAL A 95 7.47 2.84 -28.59
N GLY A 96 7.81 1.80 -29.37
CA GLY A 96 9.20 1.48 -29.63
C GLY A 96 9.79 2.45 -30.65
N HIS A 97 11.04 2.87 -30.49
CA HIS A 97 11.71 3.78 -31.44
C HIS A 97 11.75 3.25 -32.88
N HIS A 98 11.59 1.93 -33.06
CA HIS A 98 11.57 1.25 -34.35
C HIS A 98 10.22 0.62 -34.69
N ASP A 99 9.19 0.82 -33.86
CA ASP A 99 7.83 0.32 -34.12
C ASP A 99 6.84 1.48 -34.29
N ALA A 100 5.85 1.28 -35.16
CA ALA A 100 4.85 2.29 -35.49
C ALA A 100 3.71 2.38 -34.45
N GLY A 101 4.05 2.38 -33.15
CA GLY A 101 3.07 2.48 -32.05
C GLY A 101 2.36 1.17 -31.74
N GLN A 102 3.01 0.03 -32.00
CA GLN A 102 2.44 -1.30 -31.79
C GLN A 102 3.17 -2.12 -30.73
N PHE A 103 3.88 -1.45 -29.80
CA PHE A 103 4.66 -2.14 -28.77
C PHE A 103 3.86 -3.16 -27.95
N LYS A 104 2.60 -2.86 -27.60
CA LYS A 104 1.74 -3.82 -26.86
C LYS A 104 1.43 -5.08 -27.69
N LEU A 105 1.21 -4.93 -28.99
CA LEU A 105 1.03 -6.06 -29.91
C LEU A 105 2.33 -6.84 -30.07
N PHE A 106 3.47 -6.15 -30.15
CA PHE A 106 4.79 -6.78 -30.15
C PHE A 106 4.98 -7.66 -28.92
N LEU A 107 4.74 -7.16 -27.70
CA LEU A 107 4.81 -7.95 -26.47
C LEU A 107 3.87 -9.16 -26.47
N THR A 108 2.67 -9.01 -27.03
CA THR A 108 1.69 -10.12 -27.16
C THR A 108 2.24 -11.26 -28.03
N ASN A 109 2.93 -10.89 -29.11
CA ASN A 109 3.56 -11.84 -30.03
C ASN A 109 4.94 -12.31 -29.54
N HIS A 110 5.51 -11.63 -28.54
CA HIS A 110 6.84 -11.84 -27.98
C HIS A 110 6.76 -12.29 -26.50
N TYR A 111 6.17 -13.47 -26.30
CA TYR A 111 6.16 -14.27 -25.06
C TYR A 111 5.28 -13.81 -23.89
N LEU A 112 4.65 -12.64 -23.91
CA LEU A 112 3.78 -12.18 -22.82
C LEU A 112 2.29 -12.31 -23.17
N LYS A 113 1.45 -12.64 -22.18
CA LYS A 113 -0.01 -12.69 -22.31
C LYS A 113 -0.70 -12.27 -21.01
N GLY A 114 -1.95 -11.82 -21.11
CA GLY A 114 -2.79 -11.52 -19.95
C GLY A 114 -2.18 -10.51 -18.99
N GLN A 115 -2.27 -10.78 -17.68
CA GLN A 115 -1.86 -9.87 -16.62
C GLN A 115 -0.35 -9.59 -16.55
N ASP A 116 0.47 -10.53 -17.05
CA ASP A 116 1.92 -10.36 -17.14
C ASP A 116 2.28 -9.33 -18.21
N LEU A 117 1.57 -9.36 -19.34
CA LEU A 117 1.73 -8.38 -20.41
C LEU A 117 1.40 -6.98 -19.92
N ASP A 118 0.22 -6.80 -19.31
CA ASP A 118 -0.20 -5.49 -18.81
C ASP A 118 0.76 -5.00 -17.72
N GLY A 119 1.21 -5.89 -16.85
CA GLY A 119 2.19 -5.58 -15.81
C GLY A 119 3.53 -5.08 -16.35
N ILE A 120 4.14 -5.85 -17.23
CA ILE A 120 5.43 -5.47 -17.85
C ILE A 120 5.26 -4.18 -18.65
N TYR A 121 4.16 -4.02 -19.38
CA TYR A 121 3.87 -2.78 -20.10
C TYR A 121 3.84 -1.57 -19.18
N ASP A 122 3.07 -1.65 -18.09
CA ASP A 122 2.93 -0.55 -17.12
C ASP A 122 4.26 -0.25 -16.39
N MET A 123 5.03 -1.29 -16.05
CA MET A 123 6.37 -1.14 -15.46
C MET A 123 7.31 -0.41 -16.42
N LEU A 124 7.39 -0.84 -17.68
CA LEU A 124 8.24 -0.20 -18.68
C LEU A 124 7.81 1.25 -18.94
N LEU A 125 6.50 1.52 -18.99
CA LEU A 125 5.96 2.87 -19.16
C LEU A 125 6.41 3.79 -18.03
N ALA A 126 6.31 3.33 -16.79
CA ALA A 126 6.79 4.09 -15.65
C ALA A 126 8.31 4.28 -15.67
N GLN A 127 9.07 3.30 -16.17
CA GLN A 127 10.52 3.36 -16.25
C GLN A 127 11.04 4.33 -17.32
N VAL A 128 10.34 4.48 -18.45
CA VAL A 128 10.63 5.52 -19.47
C VAL A 128 10.62 6.91 -18.85
N GLY A 129 9.57 7.22 -18.08
CA GLY A 129 9.39 8.53 -17.44
C GLY A 129 10.21 8.74 -16.16
N THR A 130 10.98 7.75 -15.70
CA THR A 130 11.74 7.85 -14.44
C THR A 130 13.23 8.08 -14.72
N PRO A 131 13.80 9.22 -14.28
CA PRO A 131 15.24 9.45 -14.33
C PRO A 131 16.02 8.28 -13.69
N PRO A 132 17.15 7.83 -14.27
CA PRO A 132 17.95 6.70 -13.78
C PRO A 132 18.72 6.99 -12.48
N ARG A 133 18.24 7.94 -11.66
CA ARG A 133 18.94 8.43 -10.47
C ARG A 133 19.27 7.33 -9.46
N TYR A 134 18.42 6.32 -9.25
CA TYR A 134 18.79 5.21 -8.36
C TYR A 134 20.06 4.50 -8.85
N THR A 135 20.15 4.24 -10.15
CA THR A 135 21.32 3.62 -10.78
C THR A 135 22.55 4.51 -10.67
N GLU A 136 22.40 5.81 -10.91
CA GLU A 136 23.51 6.78 -10.90
C GLU A 136 23.99 7.11 -9.49
N GLU A 137 23.07 7.15 -8.53
CA GLU A 137 23.30 7.72 -7.22
C GLU A 137 23.36 6.67 -6.10
N CYS A 138 22.62 5.57 -6.19
CA CYS A 138 22.47 4.60 -5.10
C CYS A 138 23.23 3.29 -5.37
N ARG A 139 23.41 2.91 -6.64
CA ARG A 139 24.02 1.62 -7.02
C ARG A 139 25.50 1.46 -6.63
N GLY A 140 26.17 2.54 -6.26
CA GLY A 140 27.55 2.47 -5.74
C GLY A 140 27.66 1.74 -4.39
N CYS A 141 26.57 1.67 -3.62
CA CYS A 141 26.55 0.99 -2.32
C CYS A 141 25.42 -0.04 -2.18
N HIS A 142 24.49 -0.09 -3.12
CA HIS A 142 23.34 -0.98 -3.12
C HIS A 142 23.26 -1.72 -4.45
N ASP A 143 22.63 -2.90 -4.43
CA ASP A 143 22.22 -3.57 -5.66
C ASP A 143 21.11 -2.78 -6.38
N GLN A 144 20.56 -3.37 -7.44
CA GLN A 144 19.42 -2.83 -8.17
C GLN A 144 18.25 -2.48 -7.23
N ALA A 145 17.43 -1.50 -7.63
CA ALA A 145 16.32 -1.05 -6.80
C ALA A 145 15.35 -2.19 -6.45
N SER A 146 15.11 -3.12 -7.37
CA SER A 146 14.26 -4.28 -7.16
C SER A 146 14.81 -5.22 -6.08
N ALA A 147 16.09 -5.57 -6.16
CA ALA A 147 16.79 -6.38 -5.15
C ALA A 147 16.77 -5.69 -3.78
N PHE A 148 17.13 -4.40 -3.72
CA PHE A 148 17.12 -3.63 -2.49
C PHE A 148 15.73 -3.60 -1.85
N VAL A 149 14.68 -3.35 -2.63
CA VAL A 149 13.30 -3.32 -2.13
C VAL A 149 12.90 -4.69 -1.58
N ARG A 150 13.17 -5.78 -2.31
CA ARG A 150 12.84 -7.15 -1.92
C ARG A 150 13.45 -7.51 -0.57
N GLU A 151 14.73 -7.19 -0.39
CA GLU A 151 15.50 -7.59 0.78
C GLU A 151 15.28 -6.66 1.97
N SER A 152 15.22 -5.36 1.73
CA SER A 152 15.37 -4.35 2.77
C SER A 152 14.11 -3.57 3.12
N ILE A 153 13.05 -3.63 2.30
CA ILE A 153 11.84 -2.81 2.49
C ILE A 153 10.61 -3.69 2.74
N ILE A 154 9.78 -3.25 3.68
CA ILE A 154 8.42 -3.77 3.94
C ILE A 154 7.44 -2.61 4.00
N THR A 155 6.14 -2.90 3.91
CA THR A 155 5.10 -1.92 4.24
C THR A 155 4.51 -2.15 5.61
N ARG A 156 4.27 -1.08 6.37
CA ARG A 156 3.43 -1.08 7.59
C ARG A 156 2.43 0.05 7.50
N GLY A 157 1.13 -0.27 7.50
CA GLY A 157 0.09 0.75 7.35
C GLY A 157 0.19 1.56 6.05
N GLY A 158 0.67 0.93 4.96
CA GLY A 158 0.91 1.60 3.68
C GLY A 158 2.22 2.40 3.59
N ILE A 159 2.98 2.52 4.69
CA ILE A 159 4.24 3.27 4.72
C ILE A 159 5.42 2.31 4.43
N LEU A 160 6.35 2.73 3.58
CA LEU A 160 7.61 2.01 3.36
C LEU A 160 8.51 2.12 4.59
N VAL A 161 8.91 0.98 5.12
CA VAL A 161 9.71 0.86 6.33
C VAL A 161 10.90 -0.05 6.07
N GLY A 162 12.08 0.32 6.58
CA GLY A 162 13.25 -0.55 6.56
C GLY A 162 13.00 -1.82 7.39
N ARG A 163 13.14 -3.00 6.78
CA ARG A 163 12.85 -4.30 7.39
C ARG A 163 13.59 -4.50 8.71
N LYS A 164 14.88 -4.17 8.75
CA LYS A 164 15.74 -4.35 9.93
C LYS A 164 15.60 -3.22 10.95
N SER A 165 15.52 -1.98 10.49
CA SER A 165 15.50 -0.80 11.38
C SER A 165 14.11 -0.45 11.91
N ASN A 166 13.06 -0.95 11.27
CA ASN A 166 11.68 -0.55 11.49
C ASN A 166 11.44 0.97 11.38
N THR A 167 12.33 1.69 10.69
CA THR A 167 12.26 3.14 10.47
C THR A 167 11.59 3.44 9.12
N PRO A 168 10.65 4.40 9.03
CA PRO A 168 10.13 4.86 7.74
C PRO A 168 11.24 5.31 6.81
N ILE A 169 11.16 4.92 5.53
CA ILE A 169 12.19 5.24 4.53
C ILE A 169 12.31 6.76 4.36
N GLU A 170 11.19 7.47 4.33
CA GLU A 170 11.16 8.94 4.22
C GLU A 170 11.89 9.65 5.38
N GLU A 171 11.86 9.09 6.59
CA GLU A 171 12.58 9.63 7.76
C GLU A 171 14.07 9.25 7.80
N PHE A 172 14.43 8.15 7.11
CA PHE A 172 15.80 7.66 7.06
C PHE A 172 16.65 8.38 6.00
N LEU A 173 16.09 8.62 4.82
CA LEU A 173 16.79 9.18 3.66
C LEU A 173 17.50 10.51 3.91
N PRO A 174 16.91 11.50 4.62
CA PRO A 174 17.60 12.75 4.97
C PRO A 174 18.86 12.55 5.81
N ARG A 175 18.98 11.45 6.55
CA ARG A 175 20.16 11.17 7.39
C ARG A 175 21.19 10.28 6.71
N HIS A 176 20.77 9.47 5.73
CA HIS A 176 21.66 8.55 5.04
C HIS A 176 22.66 9.27 4.12
N ARG A 177 22.16 10.21 3.31
CA ARG A 177 23.00 11.01 2.39
C ARG A 177 22.74 12.51 2.43
N ARG A 178 22.07 13.00 3.48
CA ARG A 178 21.68 14.42 3.57
C ARG A 178 20.83 14.84 2.36
N LEU A 179 19.96 13.94 1.91
CA LEU A 179 19.07 14.19 0.79
C LEU A 179 18.14 15.36 1.12
N SER A 180 17.90 16.22 0.13
CA SER A 180 16.91 17.28 0.23
C SER A 180 15.51 16.67 0.42
N THR A 181 14.53 17.49 0.81
CA THR A 181 13.13 17.06 0.85
C THR A 181 12.64 16.59 -0.52
N GLN A 182 13.07 17.29 -1.59
CA GLN A 182 12.70 16.93 -2.97
C GLN A 182 13.28 15.57 -3.37
N ASP A 183 14.56 15.33 -3.07
CA ASP A 183 15.21 14.05 -3.38
C ASP A 183 14.65 12.91 -2.54
N THR A 184 14.39 13.17 -1.26
CA THR A 184 13.71 12.21 -0.37
C THR A 184 12.36 11.80 -0.95
N GLY A 185 11.56 12.76 -1.42
CA GLY A 185 10.29 12.51 -2.09
C GLY A 185 10.47 11.69 -3.38
N PHE A 186 11.45 12.05 -4.21
CA PHE A 186 11.77 11.31 -5.43
C PHE A 186 12.09 9.83 -5.14
N PHE A 187 13.04 9.56 -4.24
CA PHE A 187 13.47 8.18 -3.95
C PHE A 187 12.39 7.39 -3.22
N THR A 188 11.61 8.01 -2.33
CA THR A 188 10.49 7.34 -1.67
C THR A 188 9.42 6.93 -2.67
N ASN A 189 9.09 7.79 -3.63
CA ASN A 189 8.14 7.48 -4.69
C ASN A 189 8.66 6.38 -5.62
N LEU A 190 9.94 6.44 -6.01
CA LEU A 190 10.58 5.41 -6.84
C LEU A 190 10.54 4.05 -6.14
N LEU A 191 11.00 3.97 -4.90
CA LEU A 191 11.02 2.73 -4.13
C LEU A 191 9.60 2.21 -3.86
N GLY A 192 8.64 3.10 -3.64
CA GLY A 192 7.24 2.74 -3.46
C GLY A 192 6.61 2.17 -4.73
N ARG A 193 6.97 2.70 -5.89
CA ARG A 193 6.56 2.13 -7.17
C ARG A 193 7.16 0.73 -7.36
N VAL A 194 8.48 0.59 -7.19
CA VAL A 194 9.17 -0.72 -7.29
C VAL A 194 8.58 -1.74 -6.31
N TYR A 195 8.24 -1.32 -5.08
CA TYR A 195 7.57 -2.18 -4.12
C TYR A 195 6.25 -2.75 -4.65
N ARG A 196 5.43 -1.93 -5.31
CA ARG A 196 4.16 -2.37 -5.91
C ARG A 196 4.37 -3.24 -7.16
N GLU A 197 5.45 -3.01 -7.91
CA GLU A 197 5.83 -3.85 -9.05
C GLU A 197 6.28 -5.26 -8.60
N ILE A 198 6.84 -5.38 -7.39
CA ILE A 198 7.24 -6.67 -6.78
C ILE A 198 6.08 -7.38 -6.09
N HIS A 199 5.21 -6.64 -5.39
CA HIS A 199 4.14 -7.19 -4.56
C HIS A 199 2.75 -6.89 -5.15
N ARG A 200 2.56 -7.17 -6.44
CA ARG A 200 1.27 -6.92 -7.10
C ARG A 200 0.14 -7.71 -6.42
N PRO A 201 -1.08 -7.17 -6.36
CA PRO A 201 -2.27 -7.92 -5.99
C PRO A 201 -2.82 -8.72 -7.19
#